data_AF-A0A0C9R784-F1
#
_entry.id   AF-A0A0C9R784-F1
#
_cell.length_a   1.000
_cell.length_b   1.000
_cell.length_c   1.000
_cell.angle_alpha   90.00
_cell.angle_beta   90.00
_cell.angle_gamma   90.00
#
_symmetry.space_group_name_H-M   'P 1'
#
loop_
_entity.id
_entity.type
_entity.pdbx_description
1 polymer ?
#
loop_
_entity_poly.entity_id
_entity_poly.type
_entity_poly.pdbx_seq_one_letter_code
_entity_poly.pdbx_strand_id
1 'polypeptide(L)'
;MVSVEGDEDEAKRINSQEGSNDSDSDQGEEIPQEETPVHKKRHHRISKEARMEEKKSRVLQRHPLTVQLILTIKNQTKMSLKFLYMTLLKIVTVESYLTTDDTGPPAGDMLMSESVLKELYPKDFGIDSPNPANFYQLSRQNFGSFSSLGVGTPYKWAQRMAGLQFIRNDVGEKNKVDVKIAHDSVEEVLKEVKKRIKARLELCGEIRMLEAGNFPVFPGDMPMKLGTTLVKFGVLRRTEDLGYEAVLRRGSSELIAHINIKPDYPKISPVFNIRFNPSVPSSADIIRDMEREINVMWDKPTTLSAQVQRLRACFDIYLETEGMAPKEKVFFHPVKGRTRSRPYKYLSLAGGIFTQR
;
A
#
# COMPACT_ATOMS: atom_id res chain seq x y z
N MET A 1 17.71 -7.24 15.08
CA MET A 1 18.48 -8.50 15.15
C MET A 1 18.67 -9.01 13.74
N VAL A 2 19.81 -9.61 13.43
CA VAL A 2 20.13 -10.20 12.12
C VAL A 2 20.56 -11.64 12.36
N SER A 3 20.02 -12.58 11.59
CA SER A 3 20.39 -13.99 11.62
C SER A 3 20.44 -14.55 10.19
N VAL A 4 21.27 -15.57 9.99
CA VAL A 4 21.27 -16.40 8.78
C VAL A 4 20.67 -17.75 9.17
N GLU A 5 19.67 -18.20 8.42
CA GLU A 5 18.93 -19.44 8.68
C GLU A 5 18.99 -20.34 7.44
N GLY A 6 19.23 -21.64 7.62
CA GLY A 6 19.20 -22.61 6.53
C GLY A 6 20.11 -23.82 6.75
N ASP A 7 20.19 -24.67 5.73
CA ASP A 7 21.08 -25.83 5.68
C ASP A 7 22.44 -25.43 5.07
N GLU A 8 23.48 -25.40 5.90
CA GLU A 8 24.85 -25.06 5.48
C GLU A 8 25.48 -26.11 4.56
N ASP A 9 25.15 -27.39 4.75
CA ASP A 9 25.71 -28.48 3.97
C ASP A 9 25.10 -28.49 2.56
N GLU A 10 23.80 -28.21 2.45
CA GLU A 10 23.17 -27.98 1.15
C GLU A 10 23.74 -26.76 0.42
N ALA A 11 24.01 -25.68 1.15
CA ALA A 11 24.63 -24.48 0.58
C ALA A 11 26.02 -24.77 0.00
N LYS A 12 26.84 -25.54 0.71
CA LYS A 12 28.17 -25.97 0.24
C LYS A 12 28.07 -26.82 -1.04
N ARG A 13 27.08 -27.72 -1.11
CA ARG A 13 26.82 -28.57 -2.30
C ARG A 13 26.50 -27.73 -3.53
N ILE A 14 25.62 -26.74 -3.41
CA ILE A 14 25.23 -25.86 -4.52
C ILE A 14 26.42 -25.02 -5.01
N ASN A 15 27.18 -24.44 -4.08
CA ASN A 15 28.36 -23.64 -4.44
C ASN A 15 29.42 -24.47 -5.20
N SER A 16 29.55 -25.75 -4.84
CA SER A 16 30.47 -26.68 -5.51
C SER A 16 29.99 -27.09 -6.90
N GLN A 17 28.69 -27.01 -7.17
CA GLN A 17 28.07 -27.31 -8.48
C GLN A 17 28.01 -26.09 -9.42
N GLU A 18 27.88 -24.87 -8.91
CA GLU A 18 27.92 -23.66 -9.75
C GLU A 18 29.30 -23.46 -10.41
N GLY A 19 30.39 -23.97 -9.80
CA GLY A 19 31.73 -23.93 -10.39
C GLY A 19 32.00 -24.94 -11.51
N SER A 20 31.08 -25.87 -11.81
CA SER A 20 31.31 -26.96 -12.77
C SER A 20 30.39 -26.96 -14.01
N ASN A 21 29.48 -25.98 -14.14
CA ASN A 21 28.40 -26.01 -15.14
C ASN A 21 28.38 -24.81 -16.13
N ASP A 22 29.54 -24.36 -16.59
CA ASP A 22 29.64 -23.46 -17.77
C ASP A 22 29.64 -24.21 -19.12
N SER A 23 29.31 -25.51 -19.14
CA SER A 23 29.09 -26.25 -20.39
C SER A 23 27.62 -26.20 -20.78
N ASP A 24 27.27 -25.13 -21.48
CA ASP A 24 26.08 -25.02 -22.32
C ASP A 24 26.19 -26.07 -23.44
N SER A 25 25.63 -27.25 -23.22
CA SER A 25 25.39 -28.22 -24.30
C SER A 25 23.90 -28.36 -24.47
N ASP A 26 23.40 -27.67 -25.50
CA ASP A 26 22.15 -27.94 -26.19
C ASP A 26 22.05 -29.46 -26.45
N GLN A 27 21.37 -30.18 -25.56
CA GLN A 27 20.89 -31.52 -25.89
C GLN A 27 19.67 -31.34 -26.79
N GLY A 28 19.97 -31.37 -28.09
CA GLY A 28 19.00 -31.38 -29.17
C GLY A 28 17.92 -32.43 -28.95
N GLU A 29 16.73 -32.10 -29.43
CA GLU A 29 15.57 -32.97 -29.46
C GLU A 29 15.92 -34.28 -30.20
N GLU A 30 16.10 -35.37 -29.45
CA GLU A 30 16.16 -36.71 -30.02
C GLU A 30 14.77 -37.06 -30.60
N ILE A 31 14.71 -37.03 -31.93
CA ILE A 31 13.67 -37.62 -32.76
C ILE A 31 13.57 -39.11 -32.40
N PRO A 32 12.40 -39.67 -32.04
CA PRO A 32 12.28 -41.09 -31.76
C PRO A 32 12.44 -41.89 -33.05
N GLN A 33 13.55 -42.62 -33.18
CA GLN A 33 13.65 -43.73 -34.13
C GLN A 33 12.81 -44.91 -33.58
N GLU A 34 11.85 -45.36 -34.38
CA GLU A 34 11.21 -46.67 -34.25
C GLU A 34 12.29 -47.75 -34.39
N GLU A 35 12.44 -48.63 -33.39
CA GLU A 35 12.52 -50.07 -33.66
C GLU A 35 12.51 -50.96 -32.40
N THR A 36 11.59 -51.93 -32.44
CA THR A 36 11.51 -53.25 -31.80
C THR A 36 11.13 -53.39 -30.30
N PRO A 37 10.22 -54.33 -29.96
CA PRO A 37 9.65 -54.45 -28.63
C PRO A 37 10.40 -55.49 -27.79
N VAL A 38 11.15 -55.05 -26.78
CA VAL A 38 11.72 -55.95 -25.77
C VAL A 38 11.31 -55.48 -24.38
N HIS A 39 10.52 -56.34 -23.72
CA HIS A 39 10.09 -56.33 -22.31
C HIS A 39 10.81 -55.32 -21.41
N LYS A 40 10.15 -54.20 -21.10
CA LYS A 40 10.55 -53.36 -19.96
C LYS A 40 9.34 -52.94 -19.13
N LYS A 41 9.52 -53.16 -17.82
CA LYS A 41 8.64 -52.86 -16.69
C LYS A 41 7.90 -51.55 -16.92
N ARG A 42 6.60 -51.53 -16.62
CA ARG A 42 5.74 -50.34 -16.67
C ARG A 42 6.36 -49.21 -15.84
N HIS A 43 7.18 -48.37 -16.47
CA HIS A 43 7.58 -47.11 -15.89
C HIS A 43 6.32 -46.25 -15.80
N HIS A 44 5.98 -45.88 -14.57
CA HIS A 44 4.91 -44.95 -14.27
C HIS A 44 5.15 -43.69 -15.11
N ARG A 45 4.37 -43.48 -16.18
CA ARG A 45 4.46 -42.27 -17.00
C ARG A 45 4.03 -41.12 -16.12
N ILE A 46 5.00 -40.33 -15.66
CA ILE A 46 4.78 -39.09 -14.91
C ILE A 46 3.80 -38.24 -15.73
N SER A 47 2.74 -37.75 -15.08
CA SER A 47 1.70 -36.99 -15.78
C SER A 47 2.28 -35.68 -16.32
N LYS A 48 1.63 -35.10 -17.35
CA LYS A 48 2.06 -33.82 -17.90
C LYS A 48 2.04 -32.72 -16.83
N GLU A 49 1.08 -32.76 -15.90
CA GLU A 49 1.02 -31.82 -14.77
C GLU A 49 2.22 -31.98 -13.85
N ALA A 50 2.57 -33.21 -13.47
CA ALA A 50 3.71 -33.47 -12.60
C ALA A 50 5.05 -33.00 -13.21
N ARG A 51 5.22 -33.14 -14.52
CA ARG A 51 6.40 -32.62 -15.24
C ARG A 51 6.42 -31.08 -15.29
N MET A 52 5.26 -30.42 -15.33
CA MET A 52 5.18 -28.96 -15.26
C MET A 52 5.48 -28.45 -13.85
N GLU A 53 4.98 -29.13 -12.81
CA GLU A 53 5.25 -28.77 -11.42
C GLU A 53 6.73 -28.96 -11.05
N GLU A 54 7.38 -30.03 -11.55
CA GLU A 54 8.82 -30.25 -11.38
C GLU A 54 9.67 -29.17 -12.08
N LYS A 55 9.26 -28.73 -13.27
CA LYS A 55 9.91 -27.59 -13.94
C LYS A 55 9.72 -26.30 -13.15
N LYS A 56 8.51 -26.08 -12.62
CA LYS A 56 8.17 -24.91 -11.80
C LYS A 56 9.01 -24.87 -10.52
N SER A 57 9.09 -25.99 -9.79
CA SER A 57 9.89 -26.08 -8.57
C SER A 57 11.37 -25.85 -8.84
N ARG A 58 11.88 -26.32 -9.99
CA ARG A 58 13.26 -26.06 -10.42
C ARG A 58 13.50 -24.57 -10.68
N VAL A 59 12.66 -23.91 -11.46
CA VAL A 59 12.80 -22.45 -11.74
C VAL A 59 12.65 -21.63 -10.47
N LEU A 60 11.75 -22.05 -9.58
CA LEU A 60 11.49 -21.39 -8.30
C LEU A 60 12.40 -21.89 -7.17
N GLN A 61 13.52 -22.51 -7.51
CA GLN A 61 14.47 -22.99 -6.52
C GLN A 61 15.02 -21.81 -5.69
N ARG A 62 14.84 -21.95 -4.37
CA ARG A 62 15.38 -21.03 -3.38
C ARG A 62 16.77 -21.49 -2.99
N HIS A 63 17.64 -20.55 -2.68
CA HIS A 63 18.89 -20.83 -2.01
C HIS A 63 18.59 -21.38 -0.59
N PRO A 64 19.33 -22.40 -0.12
CA PRO A 64 19.05 -23.05 1.17
C PRO A 64 19.31 -22.14 2.37
N LEU A 65 20.22 -21.18 2.24
CA LEU A 65 20.42 -20.11 3.22
C LEU A 65 19.54 -18.91 2.93
N THR A 66 18.98 -18.35 3.99
CA THR A 66 18.14 -17.16 4.00
C THR A 66 18.63 -16.18 5.07
N VAL A 67 18.38 -14.89 4.86
CA VAL A 67 18.74 -13.85 5.84
C VAL A 67 17.47 -13.36 6.52
N GLN A 68 17.43 -13.36 7.84
CA GLN A 68 16.31 -12.85 8.61
C GLN A 68 16.70 -11.58 9.36
N LEU A 69 15.90 -10.52 9.20
CA LEU A 69 16.01 -9.26 9.92
C LEU A 69 14.78 -9.09 10.81
N ILE A 70 14.99 -8.93 12.11
CA ILE A 70 13.92 -8.60 13.07
C ILE A 70 14.09 -7.16 13.54
N LEU A 71 13.11 -6.33 13.20
CA LEU A 71 12.98 -4.94 13.62
C LEU A 71 12.02 -4.85 14.80
N THR A 72 12.54 -4.42 15.94
CA THR A 72 11.70 -4.06 17.09
C THR A 72 11.32 -2.58 16.99
N ILE A 73 10.02 -2.33 17.03
CA ILE A 73 9.42 -0.99 17.07
C ILE A 73 8.88 -0.78 18.50
N LYS A 74 8.57 0.47 18.85
CA LYS A 74 7.94 0.79 20.14
C LYS A 74 6.66 -0.03 20.36
N ASN A 75 6.28 -0.25 21.63
CA ASN A 75 5.10 -1.00 22.04
C ASN A 75 5.13 -2.49 21.66
N GLN A 76 6.30 -3.13 21.79
CA GLN A 76 6.53 -4.56 21.50
C GLN A 76 6.20 -5.02 20.07
N THR A 77 5.85 -4.10 19.15
CA THR A 77 5.64 -4.43 17.75
C THR A 77 6.95 -4.91 17.12
N LYS A 78 6.91 -6.06 16.46
CA LYS A 78 8.06 -6.67 15.79
C LYS A 78 7.72 -6.91 14.32
N MET A 79 8.64 -6.51 13.44
CA MET A 79 8.57 -6.83 12.02
C MET A 79 9.71 -7.79 11.69
N SER A 80 9.38 -9.00 11.24
CA SER A 80 10.32 -9.96 10.68
C SER A 80 10.34 -9.83 9.16
N LEU A 81 11.55 -9.72 8.59
CA LEU A 81 11.80 -9.70 7.16
C LEU A 81 12.72 -10.88 6.84
N LYS A 82 12.25 -11.84 6.07
CA LYS A 82 13.03 -12.97 5.58
C LYS A 82 13.35 -12.75 4.11
N PHE A 83 14.64 -12.62 3.81
CA PHE A 83 15.17 -12.46 2.47
C PHE A 83 15.57 -13.83 1.93
N LEU A 84 14.98 -14.18 0.80
CA LEU A 84 15.24 -15.42 0.09
C LEU A 84 15.88 -15.08 -1.26
N TYR A 85 16.85 -15.88 -1.68
CA TYR A 85 17.47 -15.72 -2.99
C TYR A 85 16.99 -16.82 -3.93
N MET A 86 16.48 -16.42 -5.10
CA MET A 86 16.03 -17.33 -6.14
C MET A 86 17.21 -17.60 -7.09
N THR A 87 17.77 -18.80 -7.05
CA THR A 87 19.09 -19.08 -7.67
C THR A 87 19.07 -19.00 -9.19
N LEU A 88 18.01 -19.48 -9.86
CA LEU A 88 17.90 -19.41 -11.32
C LEU A 88 17.38 -18.07 -11.82
N LEU A 89 16.44 -17.47 -11.08
CA LEU A 89 15.88 -16.16 -11.43
C LEU A 89 16.82 -15.00 -11.09
N LYS A 90 17.86 -15.25 -10.28
CA LYS A 90 18.88 -14.29 -9.81
C LYS A 90 18.24 -13.03 -9.22
N ILE A 91 17.23 -13.21 -8.39
CA ILE A 91 16.49 -12.14 -7.68
C ILE A 91 16.34 -12.49 -6.20
N VAL A 92 16.17 -11.45 -5.39
CA VAL A 92 15.79 -11.58 -3.97
C VAL A 92 14.28 -11.44 -3.81
N THR A 93 13.67 -12.24 -2.97
CA THR A 93 12.28 -12.08 -2.54
C THR A 93 12.21 -11.87 -1.03
N VAL A 94 11.15 -11.19 -0.59
CA VAL A 94 10.94 -10.85 0.82
C VAL A 94 9.64 -11.48 1.32
N GLU A 95 9.75 -12.29 2.36
CA GLU A 95 8.61 -12.71 3.19
C GLU A 95 8.59 -11.81 4.44
N SER A 96 7.47 -11.16 4.69
CA SER A 96 7.29 -10.24 5.81
C SER A 96 6.28 -10.78 6.81
N TYR A 97 6.53 -10.55 8.10
CA TYR A 97 5.61 -10.90 9.19
C TYR A 97 5.59 -9.80 10.25
N LEU A 98 4.42 -9.22 10.48
CA LEU A 98 4.20 -8.18 11.48
C LEU A 98 3.47 -8.76 12.70
N THR A 99 4.12 -8.71 13.86
CA THR A 99 3.51 -9.03 15.16
C THR A 99 3.26 -7.73 15.92
N THR A 100 2.03 -7.53 16.39
CA THR A 100 1.64 -6.41 17.23
C THR A 100 0.77 -6.90 18.38
N ASP A 101 0.96 -6.33 19.57
CA ASP A 101 0.14 -6.61 20.77
C ASP A 101 -1.19 -5.85 20.75
N ASP A 102 -1.42 -5.00 19.75
CA ASP A 102 -2.61 -4.18 19.61
C ASP A 102 -3.79 -5.07 19.17
N THR A 103 -4.54 -5.59 20.15
CA THR A 103 -5.60 -6.61 20.06
C THR A 103 -6.89 -6.18 19.36
N GLY A 104 -6.96 -4.96 18.83
CA GLY A 104 -8.11 -4.53 18.02
C GLY A 104 -8.13 -5.25 16.67
N PRO A 105 -9.30 -5.66 16.14
CA PRO A 105 -9.39 -6.25 14.82
C PRO A 105 -8.64 -5.36 13.81
N PRO A 106 -7.84 -5.96 12.90
CA PRO A 106 -7.10 -5.18 11.93
C PRO A 106 -8.09 -4.32 11.14
N ALA A 107 -7.79 -3.03 11.02
CA ALA A 107 -8.56 -2.08 10.23
C ALA A 107 -8.40 -2.42 8.73
N GLY A 108 -9.02 -3.52 8.29
CA GLY A 108 -8.84 -4.08 6.96
C GLY A 108 -7.42 -4.58 6.69
N ASP A 109 -6.99 -4.43 5.44
CA ASP A 109 -5.69 -4.88 4.90
C ASP A 109 -4.49 -4.06 5.43
N MET A 110 -4.73 -3.05 6.28
CA MET A 110 -3.75 -2.02 6.65
C MET A 110 -2.50 -2.53 7.41
N LEU A 111 -2.66 -3.64 8.15
CA LEU A 111 -1.60 -4.30 8.93
C LEU A 111 -1.28 -5.70 8.40
N MET A 112 -1.80 -6.07 7.23
CA MET A 112 -1.49 -7.37 6.65
C MET A 112 -0.02 -7.40 6.25
N SER A 113 0.66 -8.47 6.64
CA SER A 113 2.10 -8.57 6.49
C SER A 113 2.54 -8.55 5.02
N GLU A 114 1.67 -8.97 4.10
CA GLU A 114 1.91 -8.98 2.66
C GLU A 114 1.83 -7.59 2.02
N SER A 115 0.92 -6.73 2.49
CA SER A 115 0.63 -5.42 1.88
C SER A 115 1.31 -4.24 2.60
N VAL A 116 1.82 -4.43 3.83
CA VAL A 116 2.40 -3.35 4.64
C VAL A 116 3.62 -2.67 4.00
N LEU A 117 4.40 -3.42 3.21
CA LEU A 117 5.60 -2.94 2.51
C LEU A 117 5.35 -2.58 1.04
N LYS A 118 4.13 -2.75 0.53
CA LYS A 118 3.76 -2.38 -0.83
C LYS A 118 3.97 -0.88 -1.03
N GLU A 119 4.63 -0.52 -2.13
CA GLU A 119 5.01 0.85 -2.43
C GLU A 119 5.78 1.52 -1.27
N LEU A 120 6.71 0.81 -0.61
CA LEU A 120 7.66 1.45 0.32
C LEU A 120 8.40 2.60 -0.39
N TYR A 121 8.72 2.37 -1.67
CA TYR A 121 9.17 3.38 -2.62
C TYR A 121 8.16 3.49 -3.78
N PRO A 122 8.08 4.66 -4.46
CA PRO A 122 7.11 4.87 -5.52
C PRO A 122 7.20 3.83 -6.64
N LYS A 123 6.05 3.32 -7.11
CA LYS A 123 5.94 2.34 -8.21
C LYS A 123 6.67 1.00 -7.94
N ASP A 124 6.85 0.63 -6.68
CA ASP A 124 7.39 -0.67 -6.25
C ASP A 124 6.27 -1.54 -5.66
N PHE A 125 5.47 -2.13 -6.55
CA PHE A 125 4.30 -2.92 -6.18
C PHE A 125 4.63 -4.38 -5.81
N GLY A 126 5.83 -4.87 -6.16
CA GLY A 126 6.22 -6.26 -5.90
C GLY A 126 5.42 -7.31 -6.70
N ILE A 127 4.84 -6.94 -7.85
CA ILE A 127 4.01 -7.85 -8.66
C ILE A 127 4.80 -8.54 -9.78
N ASP A 128 5.85 -7.88 -10.27
CA ASP A 128 6.65 -8.34 -11.40
C ASP A 128 8.10 -8.60 -10.98
N SER A 129 8.79 -9.48 -11.71
CA SER A 129 10.22 -9.69 -11.49
C SER A 129 11.03 -8.45 -11.89
N PRO A 130 11.92 -7.93 -11.03
CA PRO A 130 12.79 -6.81 -11.37
C PRO A 130 13.82 -7.11 -12.46
N ASN A 131 14.14 -8.39 -12.70
CA ASN A 131 15.09 -8.81 -13.71
C ASN A 131 14.38 -8.99 -15.07
N PRO A 132 14.72 -8.19 -16.11
CA PRO A 132 14.10 -8.30 -17.42
C PRO A 132 14.26 -9.67 -18.09
N ALA A 133 15.34 -10.40 -17.79
CA ALA A 133 15.55 -11.74 -18.33
C ALA A 133 14.45 -12.73 -17.88
N ASN A 134 13.92 -12.52 -16.67
CA ASN A 134 12.89 -13.39 -16.10
C ASN A 134 11.55 -13.26 -16.82
N PHE A 135 11.28 -12.14 -17.50
CA PHE A 135 10.09 -12.01 -18.34
C PHE A 135 10.04 -13.13 -19.39
N TYR A 136 11.15 -13.40 -20.07
CA TYR A 136 11.25 -14.46 -21.07
C TYR A 136 11.28 -15.86 -20.44
N GLN A 137 11.97 -16.02 -19.31
CA GLN A 137 12.05 -17.32 -18.62
C GLN A 137 10.69 -17.78 -18.06
N LEU A 138 9.90 -16.85 -17.51
CA LEU A 138 8.59 -17.13 -16.93
C LEU A 138 7.50 -17.25 -18.00
N SER A 139 7.53 -16.41 -19.05
CA SER A 139 6.56 -16.49 -20.16
C SER A 139 6.69 -17.78 -20.96
N ARG A 140 7.92 -18.27 -21.19
CA ARG A 140 8.15 -19.57 -21.83
C ARG A 140 7.50 -20.75 -21.10
N GLN A 141 7.22 -20.60 -19.81
CA GLN A 141 6.73 -21.69 -18.96
C GLN A 141 5.29 -21.50 -18.49
N ASN A 142 4.59 -20.44 -18.93
CA ASN A 142 3.19 -20.14 -18.61
C ASN A 142 2.87 -20.10 -17.09
N PHE A 143 3.80 -19.65 -16.25
CA PHE A 143 3.63 -19.68 -14.78
C PHE A 143 2.67 -18.64 -14.19
N GLY A 144 1.95 -17.86 -15.00
CA GLY A 144 1.07 -16.80 -14.51
C GLY A 144 1.82 -15.64 -13.88
N SER A 145 1.13 -14.84 -13.06
CA SER A 145 1.73 -13.68 -12.36
C SER A 145 2.65 -14.14 -11.23
N PHE A 146 3.77 -13.44 -11.03
CA PHE A 146 4.75 -13.77 -9.98
C PHE A 146 4.13 -13.81 -8.57
N SER A 147 3.16 -12.94 -8.29
CA SER A 147 2.44 -12.92 -7.01
C SER A 147 1.73 -14.24 -6.69
N SER A 148 1.36 -15.03 -7.69
CA SER A 148 0.69 -16.33 -7.49
C SER A 148 1.63 -17.48 -7.15
N LEU A 149 2.95 -17.24 -7.20
CA LEU A 149 3.96 -18.29 -7.06
C LEU A 149 4.30 -18.61 -5.59
N GLY A 150 3.87 -17.80 -4.64
CA GLY A 150 4.09 -18.04 -3.20
C GLY A 150 5.56 -18.02 -2.79
N VAL A 151 6.42 -17.31 -3.53
CA VAL A 151 7.88 -17.25 -3.31
C VAL A 151 8.34 -15.98 -2.60
N GLY A 152 7.43 -15.28 -1.92
CA GLY A 152 7.69 -13.95 -1.36
C GLY A 152 7.62 -12.85 -2.41
N THR A 153 7.79 -11.60 -1.97
CA THR A 153 7.57 -10.42 -2.82
C THR A 153 8.90 -9.88 -3.38
N PRO A 154 9.07 -9.77 -4.71
CA PRO A 154 10.32 -9.36 -5.35
C PRO A 154 10.45 -7.83 -5.43
N TYR A 155 10.53 -7.16 -4.28
CA TYR A 155 10.65 -5.70 -4.24
C TYR A 155 11.92 -5.19 -4.92
N LYS A 156 11.84 -4.04 -5.61
CA LYS A 156 13.01 -3.38 -6.22
C LYS A 156 13.99 -2.87 -5.17
N TRP A 157 13.50 -2.39 -4.03
CA TRP A 157 14.38 -1.97 -2.92
C TRP A 157 15.16 -3.14 -2.31
N ALA A 158 14.58 -4.36 -2.30
CA ALA A 158 15.27 -5.53 -1.77
C ALA A 158 16.44 -5.95 -2.66
N GLN A 159 16.28 -5.82 -3.99
CA GLN A 159 17.38 -6.08 -4.95
C GLN A 159 18.56 -5.14 -4.67
N ARG A 160 18.27 -3.84 -4.59
CA ARG A 160 19.28 -2.80 -4.39
C ARG A 160 20.02 -2.97 -3.07
N MET A 161 19.29 -3.29 -2.00
CA MET A 161 19.87 -3.59 -0.69
C MET A 161 20.79 -4.81 -0.71
N ALA A 162 20.52 -5.79 -1.58
CA ALA A 162 21.36 -6.97 -1.80
C ALA A 162 22.50 -6.74 -2.83
N GLY A 163 22.65 -5.52 -3.36
CA GLY A 163 23.65 -5.19 -4.38
C GLY A 163 23.29 -5.62 -5.81
N LEU A 164 22.04 -6.05 -6.06
CA LEU A 164 21.55 -6.39 -7.38
C LEU A 164 20.98 -5.16 -8.08
N GLN A 165 21.49 -4.86 -9.28
CA GLN A 165 21.04 -3.73 -10.09
C GLN A 165 20.48 -4.22 -11.44
N PHE A 166 19.24 -3.82 -11.72
CA PHE A 166 18.56 -4.12 -12.97
C PHE A 166 18.26 -2.84 -13.75
N ILE A 167 18.27 -2.93 -15.08
CA ILE A 167 17.96 -1.81 -15.97
C ILE A 167 16.48 -1.42 -15.78
N ARG A 168 16.22 -0.14 -15.53
CA ARG A 168 14.86 0.39 -15.44
C ARG A 168 14.26 0.53 -16.85
N ASN A 169 13.07 -0.04 -17.07
CA ASN A 169 12.30 0.12 -18.32
C ASN A 169 11.55 1.47 -18.41
N ASP A 170 11.99 2.52 -17.71
CA ASP A 170 11.34 3.83 -17.77
C ASP A 170 11.79 4.56 -19.05
N VAL A 171 11.08 4.31 -20.14
CA VAL A 171 11.30 4.91 -21.49
C VAL A 171 11.16 6.45 -21.50
N GLY A 172 10.85 7.10 -20.36
CA GLY A 172 10.60 8.55 -20.25
C GLY A 172 11.61 9.38 -19.45
N GLU A 173 12.50 8.80 -18.65
CA GLU A 173 13.45 9.58 -17.82
C GLU A 173 14.84 9.62 -18.43
N LYS A 174 15.02 10.46 -19.45
CA LYS A 174 16.35 10.81 -19.95
C LYS A 174 17.14 11.53 -18.84
N ASN A 175 18.25 10.91 -18.46
CA ASN A 175 19.47 11.55 -17.96
C ASN A 175 19.29 12.57 -16.81
N LYS A 176 19.03 12.07 -15.60
CA LYS A 176 19.80 12.54 -14.46
C LYS A 176 20.69 11.39 -14.03
N VAL A 177 22.00 11.62 -14.01
CA VAL A 177 22.93 10.79 -13.25
C VAL A 177 22.34 10.69 -11.85
N ASP A 178 21.82 9.53 -11.49
CA ASP A 178 21.10 9.33 -10.23
C ASP A 178 22.18 9.27 -9.13
N VAL A 179 22.60 10.45 -8.64
CA VAL A 179 23.45 10.58 -7.43
C VAL A 179 22.78 9.90 -6.20
N LYS A 180 21.53 9.46 -6.37
CA LYS A 180 20.71 8.68 -5.42
C LYS A 180 21.04 7.20 -5.32
N ILE A 181 22.09 6.67 -5.96
CA ILE A 181 22.56 5.30 -5.66
C ILE A 181 22.93 5.18 -4.15
N ALA A 182 23.23 6.30 -3.49
CA ALA A 182 23.48 6.36 -2.05
C ALA A 182 22.23 6.22 -1.14
N HIS A 183 21.00 6.33 -1.67
CA HIS A 183 19.77 6.31 -0.86
C HIS A 183 19.27 4.90 -0.50
N ASP A 184 19.92 3.84 -0.98
CA ASP A 184 19.49 2.46 -0.76
C ASP A 184 20.44 1.68 0.16
N SER A 185 21.10 2.39 1.08
CA SER A 185 21.78 1.73 2.19
C SER A 185 20.77 0.91 3.00
N VAL A 186 21.22 -0.22 3.54
CA VAL A 186 20.43 -1.05 4.45
C VAL A 186 19.79 -0.18 5.54
N GLU A 187 20.53 0.81 6.06
CA GLU A 187 20.04 1.71 7.09
C GLU A 187 18.83 2.56 6.64
N GLU A 188 18.86 3.15 5.45
CA GLU A 188 17.76 3.98 4.93
C GLU A 188 16.50 3.18 4.67
N VAL A 189 16.64 1.98 4.09
CA VAL A 189 15.52 1.06 3.90
C VAL A 189 14.89 0.70 5.25
N LEU A 190 15.69 0.34 6.25
CA LEU A 190 15.17 0.00 7.58
C LEU A 190 14.52 1.20 8.28
N LYS A 191 15.01 2.43 8.06
CA LYS A 191 14.36 3.66 8.54
C LYS A 191 12.99 3.86 7.90
N GLU A 192 12.87 3.70 6.59
CA GLU A 192 11.59 3.84 5.88
C GLU A 192 10.60 2.72 6.25
N VAL A 193 11.06 1.48 6.45
CA VAL A 193 10.21 0.39 6.97
C VAL A 193 9.65 0.74 8.35
N LYS A 194 10.50 1.20 9.28
CA LYS A 194 10.05 1.63 10.62
C LYS A 194 9.05 2.79 10.54
N LYS A 195 9.32 3.77 9.68
CA LYS A 195 8.43 4.92 9.45
C LYS A 195 7.08 4.48 8.90
N ARG A 196 7.06 3.57 7.92
CA ARG A 196 5.84 3.01 7.34
C ARG A 196 5.01 2.27 8.38
N ILE A 197 5.62 1.39 9.18
CA ILE A 197 4.89 0.63 10.20
C ILE A 197 4.32 1.58 11.26
N LYS A 198 5.09 2.55 11.73
CA LYS A 198 4.60 3.57 12.67
C LYS A 198 3.39 4.32 12.10
N ALA A 199 3.47 4.78 10.85
CA ALA A 199 2.37 5.46 10.17
C ALA A 199 1.11 4.60 10.05
N ARG A 200 1.26 3.31 9.72
CA ARG A 200 0.13 2.37 9.63
C ARG A 200 -0.52 2.11 10.99
N LEU A 201 0.27 1.99 12.06
CA LEU A 201 -0.26 1.87 13.42
C LEU A 201 -1.02 3.13 13.86
N GLU A 202 -0.47 4.31 13.61
CA GLU A 202 -1.15 5.59 13.88
C GLU A 202 -2.47 5.69 13.11
N LEU A 203 -2.47 5.33 11.82
CA LEU A 203 -3.68 5.30 11.00
C LEU A 203 -4.72 4.29 11.50
N CYS A 204 -4.30 3.10 11.95
CA CYS A 204 -5.22 2.13 12.56
C CYS A 204 -5.85 2.68 13.83
N GLY A 205 -5.07 3.37 14.67
CA GLY A 205 -5.58 4.09 15.82
C GLY A 205 -6.62 5.15 15.43
N GLU A 206 -6.34 5.96 14.41
CA GLU A 206 -7.29 6.94 13.88
C GLU A 206 -8.57 6.30 13.35
N ILE A 207 -8.47 5.23 12.57
CA ILE A 207 -9.64 4.51 12.04
C ILE A 207 -10.51 4.00 13.18
N ARG A 208 -9.94 3.34 14.19
CA ARG A 208 -10.71 2.83 15.34
C ARG A 208 -11.40 3.96 16.11
N MET A 209 -10.75 5.11 16.26
CA MET A 209 -11.39 6.29 16.87
C MET A 209 -12.60 6.73 16.04
N LEU A 210 -12.45 6.83 14.71
CA LEU A 210 -13.54 7.23 13.82
C LEU A 210 -14.68 6.20 13.77
N GLU A 211 -14.38 4.90 13.81
CA GLU A 211 -15.38 3.82 13.93
C GLU A 211 -16.18 3.94 15.24
N ALA A 212 -15.52 4.36 16.33
CA ALA A 212 -16.17 4.66 17.59
C ALA A 212 -16.89 6.01 17.63
N GLY A 213 -16.86 6.80 16.54
CA GLY A 213 -17.43 8.15 16.48
C GLY A 213 -16.63 9.22 17.24
N ASN A 214 -15.42 8.87 17.69
CA ASN A 214 -14.53 9.73 18.46
C ASN A 214 -13.55 10.48 17.56
N PHE A 215 -13.13 11.66 18.04
CA PHE A 215 -12.16 12.51 17.35
C PHE A 215 -11.04 12.90 18.30
N PRO A 216 -9.79 12.97 17.81
CA PRO A 216 -8.69 13.50 18.62
C PRO A 216 -8.90 14.99 18.90
N VAL A 217 -8.24 15.50 19.94
CA VAL A 217 -8.21 16.94 20.21
C VAL A 217 -7.36 17.63 19.14
N PHE A 218 -7.98 18.52 18.37
CA PHE A 218 -7.28 19.28 17.34
C PHE A 218 -6.73 20.60 17.91
N PRO A 219 -5.45 20.92 17.71
CA PRO A 219 -4.90 22.20 18.14
C PRO A 219 -5.35 23.32 17.20
N GLY A 220 -5.80 24.45 17.79
CA GLY A 220 -5.85 25.81 17.21
C GLY A 220 -6.68 26.03 15.95
N ASP A 221 -6.34 25.36 14.85
CA ASP A 221 -6.77 25.68 13.48
C ASP A 221 -7.99 24.87 13.02
N MET A 222 -8.73 24.30 13.98
CA MET A 222 -9.89 23.48 13.70
C MET A 222 -11.07 23.87 14.59
N PRO A 223 -12.30 23.89 14.05
CA PRO A 223 -13.48 24.18 14.85
C PRO A 223 -13.76 23.06 15.85
N MET A 224 -13.96 23.43 17.11
CA MET A 224 -14.17 22.49 18.22
C MET A 224 -15.65 22.12 18.42
N LYS A 225 -16.58 23.06 18.22
CA LYS A 225 -18.02 22.85 18.39
C LYS A 225 -18.68 22.63 17.04
N LEU A 226 -19.10 21.40 16.74
CA LEU A 226 -19.77 21.02 15.49
C LEU A 226 -21.12 20.38 15.77
N GLY A 227 -22.14 20.72 14.97
CA GLY A 227 -23.48 20.15 15.06
C GLY A 227 -23.61 18.84 14.27
N THR A 228 -22.82 18.68 13.20
CA THR A 228 -22.74 17.45 12.42
C THR A 228 -22.04 16.33 13.20
N THR A 229 -22.64 15.14 13.24
CA THR A 229 -22.06 13.93 13.83
C THR A 229 -21.59 12.94 12.77
N LEU A 230 -20.59 12.12 13.12
CA LEU A 230 -20.18 10.96 12.32
C LEU A 230 -21.04 9.78 12.75
N VAL A 231 -21.93 9.33 11.86
CA VAL A 231 -22.89 8.24 12.14
C VAL A 231 -22.29 6.89 11.83
N LYS A 232 -21.47 6.81 10.78
CA LYS A 232 -20.86 5.57 10.32
C LYS A 232 -19.49 5.87 9.74
N PHE A 233 -18.51 5.06 10.10
CA PHE A 233 -17.23 4.98 9.43
C PHE A 233 -16.89 3.50 9.23
N GLY A 234 -16.42 3.11 8.05
CA GLY A 234 -16.04 1.73 7.81
C GLY A 234 -15.46 1.47 6.42
N VAL A 235 -14.97 0.25 6.23
CA VAL A 235 -14.34 -0.17 4.97
C VAL A 235 -15.38 -0.27 3.85
N LEU A 236 -15.06 0.33 2.71
CA LEU A 236 -15.78 0.18 1.45
C LEU A 236 -14.97 -0.76 0.54
N ARG A 237 -15.37 -2.02 0.47
CA ARG A 237 -14.75 -2.98 -0.46
C ARG A 237 -15.22 -2.68 -1.89
N ARG A 238 -14.36 -2.05 -2.69
CA ARG A 238 -14.45 -2.07 -4.15
C ARG A 238 -13.37 -2.99 -4.70
N THR A 239 -13.54 -3.43 -5.94
CA THR A 239 -12.89 -4.59 -6.55
C THR A 239 -11.35 -4.59 -6.54
N GLU A 240 -10.66 -3.45 -6.37
CA GLU A 240 -9.20 -3.39 -6.48
C GLU A 240 -8.49 -2.47 -5.47
N ASP A 241 -9.22 -1.57 -4.78
CA ASP A 241 -8.63 -0.60 -3.84
C ASP A 241 -9.40 -0.58 -2.49
N LEU A 242 -8.64 -0.52 -1.38
CA LEU A 242 -9.19 -0.34 -0.04
C LEU A 242 -9.69 1.10 0.13
N GLY A 243 -11.00 1.29 0.00
CA GLY A 243 -11.68 2.55 0.32
C GLY A 243 -12.32 2.54 1.70
N TYR A 244 -12.67 3.71 2.19
CA TYR A 244 -13.52 3.89 3.37
C TYR A 244 -14.75 4.72 3.02
N GLU A 245 -15.82 4.51 3.77
CA GLU A 245 -17.04 5.31 3.70
C GLU A 245 -17.27 5.97 5.06
N ALA A 246 -17.52 7.29 5.04
CA ALA A 246 -17.97 8.05 6.20
C ALA A 246 -19.36 8.63 5.92
N VAL A 247 -20.27 8.48 6.87
CA VAL A 247 -21.63 9.06 6.82
C VAL A 247 -21.74 10.11 7.91
N LEU A 248 -21.96 11.36 7.49
CA LEU A 248 -22.14 12.51 8.36
C LEU A 248 -23.61 12.93 8.38
N ARG A 249 -24.13 13.28 9.55
CA ARG A 249 -25.53 13.69 9.70
C ARG A 249 -25.67 14.93 10.59
N ARG A 250 -26.59 15.80 10.20
CA ARG A 250 -27.10 16.90 11.05
C ARG A 250 -28.61 17.01 10.84
N GLY A 251 -29.39 16.71 11.89
CA GLY A 251 -30.84 16.61 11.77
C GLY A 251 -31.24 15.51 10.76
N SER A 252 -32.06 15.87 9.76
CA SER A 252 -32.47 15.00 8.65
C SER A 252 -31.52 15.04 7.44
N SER A 253 -30.49 15.88 7.48
CA SER A 253 -29.55 16.07 6.37
C SER A 253 -28.35 15.15 6.50
N GLU A 254 -27.96 14.50 5.40
CA GLU A 254 -26.83 13.56 5.37
C GLU A 254 -25.86 13.84 4.23
N LEU A 255 -24.59 13.58 4.51
CA LEU A 255 -23.47 13.64 3.58
C LEU A 255 -22.69 12.34 3.68
N ILE A 256 -22.45 11.70 2.54
CA ILE A 256 -21.64 10.49 2.42
C ILE A 256 -20.30 10.86 1.77
N ALA A 257 -19.19 10.47 2.38
CA ALA A 257 -17.85 10.63 1.85
C ALA A 257 -17.23 9.27 1.56
N HIS A 258 -16.75 9.08 0.33
CA HIS A 258 -15.88 7.98 -0.04
C HIS A 258 -14.43 8.45 0.06
N ILE A 259 -13.60 7.70 0.77
CA ILE A 259 -12.26 8.09 1.14
C ILE A 259 -11.28 7.06 0.60
N ASN A 260 -10.29 7.51 -0.17
CA ASN A 260 -9.21 6.67 -0.63
C ASN A 260 -7.92 7.00 0.15
N ILE A 261 -7.26 5.98 0.69
CA ILE A 261 -6.02 6.14 1.47
C ILE A 261 -4.92 5.36 0.77
N LYS A 262 -3.94 6.09 0.22
CA LYS A 262 -2.79 5.46 -0.44
C LYS A 262 -1.85 4.79 0.56
N PRO A 263 -1.07 3.77 0.13
CA PRO A 263 -0.06 3.14 0.99
C PRO A 263 0.98 4.09 1.58
N ASP A 264 1.24 5.21 0.90
CA ASP A 264 2.20 6.23 1.30
C ASP A 264 1.73 7.16 2.43
N TYR A 265 0.55 6.96 3.00
CA TYR A 265 0.08 7.74 4.15
C TYR A 265 1.12 7.71 5.30
N PRO A 266 1.42 8.85 5.96
CA PRO A 266 0.82 10.18 5.80
C PRO A 266 1.54 11.09 4.80
N LYS A 267 2.52 10.61 4.02
CA LYS A 267 3.23 11.44 3.03
C LYS A 267 2.26 11.98 1.97
N ILE A 268 1.31 11.15 1.56
CA ILE A 268 0.19 11.54 0.70
C ILE A 268 -1.07 11.52 1.56
N SER A 269 -1.78 12.65 1.60
CA SER A 269 -3.05 12.76 2.33
C SER A 269 -4.17 11.96 1.67
N PRO A 270 -5.13 11.44 2.46
CA PRO A 270 -6.33 10.81 1.93
C PRO A 270 -7.10 11.72 0.97
N VAL A 271 -7.75 11.12 -0.03
CA VAL A 271 -8.58 11.83 -0.99
C VAL A 271 -10.05 11.51 -0.75
N PHE A 272 -10.86 12.55 -0.63
CA PHE A 272 -12.29 12.47 -0.36
C PHE A 272 -13.09 12.80 -1.62
N ASN A 273 -14.08 11.97 -1.89
CA ASN A 273 -15.17 12.27 -2.81
C ASN A 273 -16.48 12.30 -2.02
N ILE A 274 -17.26 13.36 -2.15
CA ILE A 274 -18.47 13.54 -1.32
C ILE A 274 -19.74 13.55 -2.17
N ARG A 275 -20.84 13.14 -1.54
CA ARG A 275 -22.19 13.22 -2.10
C ARG A 275 -23.16 13.57 -0.99
N PHE A 276 -24.14 14.39 -1.29
CA PHE A 276 -25.25 14.62 -0.37
C PHE A 276 -26.35 13.61 -0.61
N ASN A 277 -27.17 13.37 0.41
CA ASN A 277 -28.41 12.66 0.20
C ASN A 277 -29.35 13.48 -0.72
N PRO A 278 -30.29 12.83 -1.45
CA PRO A 278 -31.18 13.53 -2.38
C PRO A 278 -32.05 14.62 -1.74
N SER A 279 -32.27 14.56 -0.42
CA SER A 279 -33.05 15.55 0.33
C SER A 279 -32.31 16.86 0.59
N VAL A 280 -30.99 16.89 0.41
CA VAL A 280 -30.19 18.10 0.57
C VAL A 280 -29.88 18.66 -0.82
N PRO A 281 -30.34 19.89 -1.14
CA PRO A 281 -30.02 20.53 -2.40
C PRO A 281 -28.50 20.54 -2.61
N SER A 282 -28.02 20.25 -3.81
CA SER A 282 -26.59 20.40 -4.13
C SER A 282 -26.40 20.65 -5.61
N SER A 283 -25.35 21.41 -5.93
CA SER A 283 -24.87 21.59 -7.29
C SER A 283 -23.44 21.09 -7.38
N ALA A 284 -22.96 20.82 -8.59
CA ALA A 284 -21.58 20.38 -8.80
C ALA A 284 -20.55 21.38 -8.23
N ASP A 285 -20.84 22.67 -8.26
CA ASP A 285 -19.94 23.71 -7.72
C ASP A 285 -19.87 23.67 -6.19
N ILE A 286 -20.98 23.40 -5.51
CA ILE A 286 -21.03 23.24 -4.05
C ILE A 286 -20.17 22.05 -3.60
N ILE A 287 -20.35 20.92 -4.28
CA ILE A 287 -19.58 19.70 -4.00
C ILE A 287 -18.10 19.95 -4.26
N ARG A 288 -17.75 20.59 -5.39
CA ARG A 288 -16.37 20.89 -5.75
C ARG A 288 -15.70 21.84 -4.77
N ASP A 289 -16.40 22.87 -4.28
CA ASP A 289 -15.85 23.81 -3.30
C ASP A 289 -15.53 23.11 -1.97
N MET A 290 -16.42 22.23 -1.49
CA MET A 290 -16.17 21.43 -0.29
C MET A 290 -15.05 20.41 -0.51
N GLU A 291 -15.03 19.69 -1.63
CA GLU A 291 -13.95 18.75 -1.98
C GLU A 291 -12.59 19.46 -2.08
N ARG A 292 -12.56 20.67 -2.64
CA ARG A 292 -11.34 21.48 -2.70
C ARG A 292 -10.84 21.83 -1.30
N GLU A 293 -11.73 22.26 -0.41
CA GLU A 293 -11.38 22.63 0.96
C GLU A 293 -10.80 21.45 1.76
N ILE A 294 -11.35 20.24 1.59
CA ILE A 294 -10.92 19.04 2.33
C ILE A 294 -9.73 18.30 1.69
N ASN A 295 -9.52 18.42 0.37
CA ASN A 295 -8.45 17.69 -0.33
C ASN A 295 -7.22 18.55 -0.59
N VAL A 296 -7.38 19.86 -0.78
CA VAL A 296 -6.32 20.73 -1.30
C VAL A 296 -5.88 21.80 -0.31
N MET A 297 -6.81 22.36 0.47
CA MET A 297 -6.55 23.59 1.24
C MET A 297 -5.84 23.34 2.59
N TRP A 298 -4.65 22.75 2.52
CA TRP A 298 -3.83 22.40 3.68
C TRP A 298 -2.38 22.87 3.51
N ASP A 299 -1.79 23.42 4.57
CA ASP A 299 -0.38 23.86 4.55
C ASP A 299 0.60 22.71 4.80
N LYS A 300 0.12 21.61 5.40
CA LYS A 300 0.90 20.43 5.78
C LYS A 300 0.10 19.16 5.48
N PRO A 301 0.76 18.00 5.29
CA PRO A 301 0.07 16.72 5.16
C PRO A 301 -0.84 16.48 6.37
N THR A 302 -2.08 16.11 6.10
CA THR A 302 -3.11 15.99 7.13
C THR A 302 -3.45 14.58 7.49
N THR A 303 -3.89 14.44 8.74
CA THR A 303 -4.44 13.20 9.24
C THR A 303 -5.86 12.97 8.70
N LEU A 304 -6.25 11.71 8.63
CA LEU A 304 -7.59 11.30 8.24
C LEU A 304 -8.65 11.97 9.14
N SER A 305 -8.41 11.96 10.45
CA SER A 305 -9.32 12.55 11.44
C SER A 305 -9.50 14.05 11.24
N ALA A 306 -8.44 14.77 10.88
CA ALA A 306 -8.50 16.22 10.62
C ALA A 306 -9.34 16.54 9.38
N GLN A 307 -9.20 15.75 8.30
CA GLN A 307 -10.01 15.93 7.10
C GLN A 307 -11.50 15.66 7.37
N VAL A 308 -11.82 14.61 8.13
CA VAL A 308 -13.22 14.33 8.53
C VAL A 308 -13.78 15.46 9.40
N GLN A 309 -12.99 15.98 10.36
CA GLN A 309 -13.41 17.12 11.18
C GLN A 309 -13.67 18.38 10.35
N ARG A 310 -12.81 18.67 9.37
CA ARG A 310 -13.01 19.81 8.46
C ARG A 310 -14.25 19.62 7.60
N LEU A 311 -14.49 18.40 7.12
CA LEU A 311 -15.68 18.07 6.34
C LEU A 311 -16.96 18.27 7.15
N ARG A 312 -16.98 17.88 8.43
CA ARG A 312 -18.09 18.15 9.35
C ARG A 312 -18.36 19.65 9.48
N ALA A 313 -17.31 20.45 9.60
CA ALA A 313 -17.43 21.92 9.66
C ALA A 313 -17.98 22.51 8.35
N CYS A 314 -17.49 22.02 7.21
CA CYS A 314 -17.99 22.46 5.90
C CYS A 314 -19.47 22.12 5.74
N PHE A 315 -19.90 20.95 6.20
CA PHE A 315 -21.31 20.56 6.16
C PHE A 315 -22.19 21.37 7.11
N ASP A 316 -21.69 21.70 8.31
CA ASP A 316 -22.38 22.63 9.22
C ASP A 316 -22.65 23.98 8.55
N ILE A 317 -21.60 24.59 7.97
CA ILE A 317 -21.69 25.88 7.29
C ILE A 317 -22.63 25.79 6.10
N TYR A 318 -22.54 24.70 5.33
CA TYR A 318 -23.44 24.48 4.21
C TYR A 318 -24.92 24.56 4.64
N LEU A 319 -25.31 23.77 5.63
CA LEU A 319 -26.69 23.71 6.10
C LEU A 319 -27.14 25.03 6.76
N GLU A 320 -26.26 25.72 7.47
CA GLU A 320 -26.57 27.03 8.08
C GLU A 320 -26.77 28.14 7.05
N THR A 321 -26.00 28.12 5.96
CA THR A 321 -26.13 29.09 4.87
C THR A 321 -27.38 28.86 4.02
N GLU A 322 -27.83 27.61 3.91
CA GLU A 322 -29.09 27.25 3.23
C GLU A 322 -30.33 27.38 4.14
N GLY A 323 -30.16 27.74 5.42
CA GLY A 323 -31.28 27.83 6.37
C GLY A 323 -31.87 26.47 6.76
N MET A 324 -31.15 25.38 6.48
CA MET A 324 -31.55 24.00 6.83
C MET A 324 -31.14 23.62 8.26
N ALA A 325 -30.32 24.43 8.93
CA ALA A 325 -29.90 24.25 10.31
C ALA A 325 -29.79 25.59 11.06
N PRO A 326 -29.91 25.59 12.41
CA PRO A 326 -29.71 26.78 13.22
C PRO A 326 -28.31 27.37 13.04
N LYS A 327 -28.23 28.69 12.93
CA LYS A 327 -26.97 29.42 12.82
C LYS A 327 -26.22 29.41 14.15
N GLU A 328 -25.10 28.70 14.17
CA GLU A 328 -24.21 28.60 15.33
C GLU A 328 -22.81 29.11 14.99
N LYS A 329 -22.39 29.01 13.73
CA LYS A 329 -21.05 29.43 13.30
C LYS A 329 -21.06 30.92 12.97
N VAL A 330 -19.95 31.58 13.31
CA VAL A 330 -19.76 33.00 13.03
C VAL A 330 -19.15 33.15 11.63
N PHE A 331 -19.83 33.86 10.75
CA PHE A 331 -19.33 34.29 9.43
C PHE A 331 -20.00 35.60 9.00
N PHE A 332 -19.29 36.44 8.24
CA PHE A 332 -19.81 37.75 7.83
C PHE A 332 -20.85 37.66 6.70
N HIS A 333 -20.59 36.82 5.70
CA HIS A 333 -21.44 36.68 4.51
C HIS A 333 -21.67 35.19 4.25
N PRO A 334 -22.93 34.74 4.09
CA PRO A 334 -23.24 33.33 3.86
C PRO A 334 -22.71 32.81 2.53
N VAL A 335 -22.74 33.64 1.48
CA VAL A 335 -22.22 33.33 0.14
C VAL A 335 -21.55 34.57 -0.47
N LYS A 336 -20.58 34.36 -1.37
CA LYS A 336 -19.90 35.45 -2.10
C LYS A 336 -19.61 35.07 -3.56
N GLY A 337 -19.60 36.08 -4.44
CA GLY A 337 -19.18 35.92 -5.84
C GLY A 337 -20.19 35.18 -6.71
N ARG A 338 -19.84 34.99 -8.00
CA ARG A 338 -20.72 34.42 -9.02
C ARG A 338 -21.08 32.95 -8.76
N THR A 339 -20.16 32.18 -8.18
CA THR A 339 -20.37 30.77 -7.81
C THR A 339 -21.05 30.60 -6.46
N ARG A 340 -21.39 31.70 -5.77
CA ARG A 340 -21.98 31.69 -4.42
C ARG A 340 -21.13 30.87 -3.42
N SER A 341 -19.82 31.10 -3.42
CA SER A 341 -18.88 30.35 -2.58
C SER A 341 -19.13 30.64 -1.09
N ARG A 342 -18.99 29.59 -0.28
CA ARG A 342 -19.25 29.63 1.17
C ARG A 342 -17.98 29.87 1.98
N PRO A 343 -18.11 30.41 3.20
CA PRO A 343 -16.96 30.73 4.04
C PRO A 343 -16.41 29.48 4.73
N TYR A 344 -15.65 28.62 4.05
CA TYR A 344 -15.13 27.40 4.69
C TYR A 344 -13.82 27.59 5.46
N LYS A 345 -13.11 28.71 5.28
CA LYS A 345 -11.83 28.95 5.95
C LYS A 345 -12.06 29.30 7.41
N TYR A 346 -11.63 28.43 8.31
CA TYR A 346 -11.66 28.67 9.75
C TYR A 346 -10.47 29.55 10.20
N LEU A 347 -10.74 30.51 11.06
CA LEU A 347 -9.76 31.32 11.77
C LEU A 347 -10.05 31.23 13.26
N SER A 348 -9.05 30.90 14.07
CA SER A 348 -9.16 30.77 15.53
C SER A 348 -9.35 32.09 16.27
N LEU A 349 -9.32 33.22 15.55
CA LEU A 349 -9.51 34.56 16.08
C LEU A 349 -10.89 34.71 16.76
N ALA A 350 -10.92 35.41 17.90
CA ALA A 350 -12.14 35.84 18.60
C ALA A 350 -13.16 34.71 18.87
N GLY A 351 -12.69 33.50 19.20
CA GLY A 351 -13.56 32.35 19.51
C GLY A 351 -13.96 31.50 18.30
N GLY A 352 -13.40 31.79 17.11
CA GLY A 352 -13.58 31.00 15.90
C GLY A 352 -14.51 31.67 14.89
N ILE A 353 -13.96 32.15 13.77
CA ILE A 353 -14.71 32.76 12.68
C ILE A 353 -14.43 32.06 11.35
N PHE A 354 -15.47 31.97 10.53
CA PHE A 354 -15.43 31.41 9.20
C PHE A 354 -15.43 32.51 8.13
N THR A 355 -14.51 32.39 7.18
CA THR A 355 -14.26 33.39 6.14
C THR A 355 -14.20 32.73 4.77
N GLN A 356 -14.41 33.53 3.72
CA GLN A 356 -14.15 33.07 2.35
C GLN A 356 -12.65 32.85 2.14
N ARG A 357 -12.33 31.97 1.19
CA ARG A 357 -10.95 31.75 0.72
C ARG A 357 -10.46 32.89 -0.15
#